data_AF-A0A8D0GKW3-F1
#
_entry.id   AF-A0A8D0GKW3-F1
#
_cell.length_a   1.000
_cell.length_b   1.000
_cell.length_c   1.000
_cell.angle_alpha   90.00
_cell.angle_beta   90.00
_cell.angle_gamma   90.00
#
_symmetry.space_group_name_H-M   'P 1'
#
loop_
_entity.id
_entity.type
_entity.pdbx_description
1 polymer ?
#
loop_
_entity_poly.entity_id
_entity_poly.type
_entity_poly.pdbx_seq_one_letter_code
_entity_poly.pdbx_strand_id
1 'polypeptide(L)'
;QVTEGKQDLERASQLARKLKKETSFLSEWLAATEAELVQKSTSESFLADLDLEIAWAKNVLRELERRKVDLNGITESSTALQTLVEGSETSLEEKLCILNAGWSRVRTWTEDWCNTLLNHQSQLEIFDENVAHISTWLYQAEALLDEIEKKPVSKKEETVKRLTSELDDVSLRVDNVRDQAIILMNGRGVSCRELVEPKLS
;
A
#
# COMPACT_ATOMS: atom_id res chain seq x y z
N GLN A 1 -36.52 37.42 25.67
CA GLN A 1 -36.19 36.25 26.51
C GLN A 1 -36.95 34.97 26.12
N VAL A 2 -38.29 34.93 25.97
CA VAL A 2 -39.00 33.68 25.60
C VAL A 2 -38.81 33.25 24.13
N THR A 3 -38.61 34.21 23.21
CA THR A 3 -38.40 33.93 21.77
C THR A 3 -36.99 33.46 21.43
N GLU A 4 -36.00 33.93 22.18
CA GLU A 4 -34.57 33.63 22.00
C GLU A 4 -34.26 32.19 22.41
N GLY A 5 -34.69 31.77 23.60
CA GLY A 5 -34.54 30.38 24.04
C GLY A 5 -35.28 29.36 23.15
N LYS A 6 -36.40 29.75 22.51
CA LYS A 6 -37.09 28.90 21.53
C LYS A 6 -36.26 28.72 20.25
N GLN A 7 -35.64 29.79 19.76
CA GLN A 7 -34.79 29.75 18.56
C GLN A 7 -33.51 28.94 18.82
N ASP A 8 -32.88 29.13 19.98
CA ASP A 8 -31.67 28.40 20.36
C ASP A 8 -31.94 26.90 20.53
N LEU A 9 -33.08 26.54 21.14
CA LEU A 9 -33.50 25.15 21.27
C LEU A 9 -33.75 24.50 19.90
N GLU A 10 -34.42 25.20 18.98
CA GLU A 10 -34.66 24.70 17.63
C GLU A 10 -33.34 24.50 16.87
N ARG A 11 -32.42 25.46 16.96
CA ARG A 11 -31.09 25.38 16.36
C ARG A 11 -30.26 24.23 16.93
N ALA A 12 -30.22 24.10 18.26
CA ALA A 12 -29.53 23.00 18.93
C ALA A 12 -30.10 21.64 18.51
N SER A 13 -31.44 21.53 18.40
CA SER A 13 -32.11 20.32 17.94
C SER A 13 -31.75 19.96 16.49
N GLN A 14 -31.69 20.94 15.59
CA GLN A 14 -31.28 20.73 14.20
C GLN A 14 -29.82 20.30 14.10
N LEU A 15 -28.91 20.98 14.81
CA LEU A 15 -27.48 20.65 14.87
C LEU A 15 -27.25 19.24 15.43
N ALA A 16 -27.93 18.87 16.52
CA ALA A 16 -27.80 17.55 17.11
C ALA A 16 -28.24 16.42 16.15
N ARG A 17 -29.33 16.63 15.38
CA ARG A 17 -29.78 15.66 14.36
C ARG A 17 -28.77 15.53 13.22
N LYS A 18 -28.26 16.66 12.71
CA LYS A 18 -27.25 16.70 11.66
C LYS A 18 -25.98 15.98 12.11
N LEU A 19 -25.45 16.37 13.27
CA LEU A 19 -24.25 15.79 13.87
C LEU A 19 -24.40 14.27 14.03
N LYS A 20 -25.50 13.81 14.64
CA LYS A 20 -25.76 12.38 14.81
C LYS A 20 -25.73 11.63 13.48
N LYS A 21 -26.39 12.18 12.45
CA LYS A 21 -26.46 11.57 11.12
C LYS A 21 -25.08 11.47 10.49
N GLU A 22 -24.34 12.59 10.43
CA GLU A 22 -23.02 12.66 9.80
C GLU A 22 -21.99 11.81 10.52
N THR A 23 -21.97 11.85 11.86
CA THR A 23 -21.12 10.99 12.69
C THR A 23 -21.41 9.51 12.44
N SER A 24 -22.69 9.09 12.39
CA SER A 24 -23.04 7.70 12.07
C SER A 24 -22.48 7.26 10.73
N PHE A 25 -22.74 8.02 9.66
CA PHE A 25 -22.24 7.68 8.31
C PHE A 25 -20.72 7.58 8.25
N LEU A 26 -20.00 8.50 8.88
CA LEU A 26 -18.54 8.47 8.86
C LEU A 26 -18.00 7.31 9.71
N SER A 27 -18.57 7.07 10.89
CA SER A 27 -18.14 6.00 11.79
C SER A 27 -18.37 4.60 11.18
N GLU A 28 -19.50 4.39 10.51
CA GLU A 28 -19.82 3.13 9.84
C GLU A 28 -18.84 2.85 8.69
N TRP A 29 -18.54 3.88 7.89
CA TRP A 29 -17.57 3.76 6.81
C TRP A 29 -16.16 3.47 7.32
N LEU A 30 -15.73 4.15 8.40
CA LEU A 30 -14.42 3.89 9.03
C LEU A 30 -14.34 2.46 9.57
N ALA A 31 -15.38 1.98 10.26
CA ALA A 31 -15.42 0.62 10.80
C ALA A 31 -15.40 -0.46 9.69
N ALA A 32 -16.16 -0.25 8.61
CA ALA A 32 -16.15 -1.17 7.47
C ALA A 32 -14.79 -1.22 6.78
N THR A 33 -14.17 -0.05 6.58
CA THR A 33 -12.82 0.06 5.97
C THR A 33 -11.75 -0.58 6.84
N GLU A 34 -11.83 -0.38 8.16
CA GLU A 34 -10.93 -1.01 9.12
C GLU A 34 -11.05 -2.54 9.11
N ALA A 35 -12.28 -3.08 9.06
CA ALA A 35 -12.50 -4.51 8.96
C ALA A 35 -11.90 -5.11 7.67
N GLU A 36 -12.07 -4.40 6.54
CA GLU A 36 -11.48 -4.80 5.26
C GLU A 36 -9.94 -4.73 5.28
N LEU A 37 -9.35 -3.68 5.88
CA LEU A 37 -7.89 -3.58 6.10
C LEU A 37 -7.36 -4.78 6.91
N VAL A 38 -8.05 -5.15 7.99
CA VAL A 38 -7.65 -6.30 8.83
C VAL A 38 -7.73 -7.59 8.02
N GLN A 39 -8.81 -7.80 7.26
CA GLN A 39 -8.96 -8.98 6.41
C GLN A 39 -7.85 -9.06 5.36
N LYS A 40 -7.57 -7.95 4.67
CA LYS A 40 -6.54 -7.88 3.61
C LYS A 40 -5.13 -8.09 4.17
N SER A 41 -4.79 -7.44 5.28
CA SER A 41 -3.46 -7.55 5.91
C SER A 41 -3.18 -8.90 6.57
N THR A 42 -4.22 -9.69 6.86
CA THR A 42 -4.09 -11.02 7.46
C THR A 42 -4.26 -12.17 6.46
N SER A 43 -4.74 -11.89 5.24
CA SER A 43 -4.89 -12.90 4.19
C SER A 43 -3.56 -13.24 3.53
N GLU A 44 -3.28 -14.53 3.38
CA GLU A 44 -2.10 -15.04 2.65
C GLU A 44 -2.26 -14.97 1.12
N SER A 45 -3.49 -14.78 0.62
CA SER A 45 -3.81 -14.73 -0.82
C SER A 45 -3.52 -13.38 -1.48
N PHE A 46 -3.11 -12.39 -0.69
CA PHE A 46 -3.02 -10.99 -1.06
C PHE A 46 -2.01 -10.70 -2.19
N LEU A 47 -1.01 -11.57 -2.36
CA LEU A 47 0.07 -11.36 -3.33
C LEU A 47 -0.35 -11.72 -4.77
N ALA A 48 -1.48 -12.40 -4.97
CA ALA A 48 -1.90 -12.85 -6.30
C ALA A 48 -2.38 -11.71 -7.21
N ASP A 49 -2.94 -10.63 -6.63
CA ASP A 49 -3.47 -9.47 -7.36
C ASP A 49 -2.95 -8.15 -6.77
N LEU A 50 -1.62 -8.02 -6.68
CA LEU A 50 -0.92 -6.87 -6.08
C LEU A 50 -1.43 -5.51 -6.60
N ASP A 51 -1.71 -5.41 -7.90
CA ASP A 51 -2.21 -4.19 -8.53
C ASP A 51 -3.63 -3.82 -8.07
N LEU A 52 -4.52 -4.80 -7.89
CA LEU A 52 -5.87 -4.56 -7.39
C LEU A 52 -5.83 -4.03 -5.96
N GLU A 53 -4.93 -4.58 -5.15
CA GLU A 53 -4.75 -4.21 -3.76
C GLU A 53 -4.14 -2.81 -3.60
N ILE A 54 -3.16 -2.46 -4.45
CA ILE A 54 -2.62 -1.10 -4.56
C ILE A 54 -3.73 -0.13 -4.97
N ALA A 55 -4.55 -0.48 -5.97
CA ALA A 55 -5.64 0.35 -6.43
C ALA A 55 -6.68 0.57 -5.33
N TRP A 56 -7.01 -0.47 -4.56
CA TRP A 56 -7.91 -0.39 -3.42
C TRP A 56 -7.36 0.54 -2.32
N ALA A 57 -6.10 0.37 -1.90
CA ALA A 57 -5.51 1.20 -0.85
C ALA A 57 -5.47 2.68 -1.27
N LYS A 58 -5.05 2.96 -2.53
CA LYS A 58 -5.09 4.32 -3.10
C LYS A 58 -6.50 4.89 -3.14
N ASN A 59 -7.51 4.07 -3.41
CA ASN A 59 -8.91 4.51 -3.40
C ASN A 59 -9.39 4.89 -1.99
N VAL A 60 -9.04 4.08 -0.97
CA VAL A 60 -9.35 4.40 0.43
C VAL A 60 -8.71 5.73 0.86
N LEU A 61 -7.43 5.96 0.51
CA LEU A 61 -6.76 7.25 0.79
C LEU A 61 -7.43 8.44 0.10
N ARG A 62 -7.90 8.26 -1.13
CA ARG A 62 -8.67 9.29 -1.85
C ARG A 62 -10.01 9.57 -1.18
N GLU A 63 -10.71 8.52 -0.75
CA GLU A 63 -11.98 8.65 -0.03
C GLU A 63 -11.80 9.31 1.34
N LEU A 64 -10.69 9.05 2.04
CA LEU A 64 -10.31 9.80 3.24
C LEU A 64 -10.15 11.28 2.91
N GLU A 65 -9.39 11.66 1.88
CA GLU A 65 -9.24 13.09 1.59
C GLU A 65 -10.58 13.75 1.19
N ARG A 66 -11.46 13.02 0.48
CA ARG A 66 -12.81 13.49 0.14
C ARG A 66 -13.70 13.68 1.36
N ARG A 67 -13.70 12.72 2.30
CA ARG A 67 -14.55 12.71 3.51
C ARG A 67 -14.04 13.63 4.62
N LYS A 68 -12.86 14.23 4.46
CA LYS A 68 -12.30 15.20 5.42
C LYS A 68 -13.23 16.40 5.62
N VAL A 69 -13.99 16.77 4.58
CA VAL A 69 -15.03 17.80 4.68
C VAL A 69 -16.14 17.39 5.66
N ASP A 70 -16.52 16.12 5.68
CA ASP A 70 -17.55 15.59 6.59
C ASP A 70 -17.03 15.62 8.04
N LEU A 71 -15.78 15.22 8.27
CA LEU A 71 -15.14 15.28 9.59
C LEU A 71 -15.04 16.72 10.13
N ASN A 72 -14.69 17.67 9.26
CA ASN A 72 -14.67 19.10 9.60
C ASN A 72 -16.08 19.60 9.94
N GLY A 73 -17.08 19.26 9.13
CA GLY A 73 -18.48 19.64 9.36
C GLY A 73 -19.05 19.08 10.67
N ILE A 74 -18.68 17.85 11.04
CA ILE A 74 -18.99 17.23 12.33
C ILE A 74 -18.33 18.01 13.47
N THR A 75 -17.05 18.36 13.33
CA THR A 75 -16.31 19.14 14.34
C THR A 75 -16.94 20.51 14.56
N GLU A 76 -17.24 21.25 13.48
CA GLU A 76 -17.91 22.54 13.54
C GLU A 76 -19.31 22.46 14.18
N SER A 77 -20.10 21.45 13.79
CA SER A 77 -21.45 21.23 14.33
C SER A 77 -21.40 20.87 15.82
N SER A 78 -20.36 20.14 16.25
CA SER A 78 -20.12 19.81 17.65
C SER A 78 -19.78 21.07 18.47
N THR A 79 -18.82 21.89 18.02
CA THR A 79 -18.47 23.15 18.68
C THR A 79 -19.67 24.09 18.76
N ALA A 80 -20.46 24.22 17.68
CA ALA A 80 -21.67 25.03 17.70
C ALA A 80 -22.70 24.52 18.73
N LEU A 81 -22.85 23.19 18.87
CA LEU A 81 -23.78 22.61 19.83
C LEU A 81 -23.32 22.82 21.28
N GLN A 82 -22.00 22.75 21.55
CA GLN A 82 -21.43 23.05 22.87
C GLN A 82 -21.78 24.48 23.33
N THR A 83 -21.79 25.46 22.42
CA THR A 83 -22.17 26.83 22.76
C THR A 83 -23.65 27.03 23.07
N LEU A 84 -24.52 26.11 22.64
CA LEU A 84 -25.98 26.21 22.78
C LEU A 84 -26.53 25.31 23.88
N VAL A 85 -25.76 24.30 24.33
CA VAL A 85 -26.21 23.29 25.29
C VAL A 85 -25.17 23.11 26.38
N GLU A 86 -25.41 23.77 27.51
CA GLU A 86 -24.58 23.65 28.71
C GLU A 86 -24.48 22.18 29.17
N GLY A 87 -23.27 21.73 29.51
CA GLY A 87 -23.00 20.37 29.99
C GLY A 87 -22.86 19.31 28.90
N SER A 88 -22.89 19.71 27.62
CA SER A 88 -22.69 18.80 26.48
C SER A 88 -21.22 18.62 26.07
N GLU A 89 -20.32 19.46 26.57
CA GLU A 89 -18.92 19.59 26.16
C GLU A 89 -18.19 18.25 26.22
N THR A 90 -18.13 17.64 27.40
CA THR A 90 -17.40 16.38 27.62
C THR A 90 -17.90 15.26 26.71
N SER A 91 -19.21 15.06 26.60
CA SER A 91 -19.77 13.98 25.76
C SER A 91 -19.50 14.19 24.28
N LEU A 92 -19.52 15.44 23.82
CA LEU A 92 -19.25 15.80 22.43
C LEU A 92 -17.76 15.68 22.09
N GLU A 93 -16.88 16.09 23.01
CA GLU A 93 -15.43 15.94 22.89
C GLU A 93 -15.00 14.48 22.86
N GLU A 94 -15.55 13.63 23.73
CA GLU A 94 -15.28 12.19 23.74
C GLU A 94 -15.65 11.54 22.40
N LYS A 95 -16.82 11.86 21.86
CA LYS A 95 -17.28 11.34 20.56
C LYS A 95 -16.38 11.79 19.40
N LEU A 96 -16.01 13.07 19.39
CA LEU A 96 -15.07 13.60 18.40
C LEU A 96 -13.69 12.94 18.52
N CYS A 97 -13.21 12.71 19.74
CA CYS A 97 -11.93 12.05 19.98
C CYS A 97 -11.93 10.62 19.41
N ILE A 98 -12.97 9.83 19.70
CA ILE A 98 -13.11 8.47 19.15
C ILE A 98 -13.16 8.49 17.61
N LEU A 99 -13.93 9.41 17.03
CA LEU A 99 -14.05 9.54 15.58
C LEU A 99 -12.72 9.92 14.93
N ASN A 100 -12.00 10.90 15.48
CA ASN A 100 -10.68 11.33 15.01
C ASN A 100 -9.63 10.23 15.16
N ALA A 101 -9.70 9.44 16.24
CA ALA A 101 -8.82 8.30 16.44
C ALA A 101 -9.08 7.20 15.41
N GLY A 102 -10.35 6.88 15.13
CA GLY A 102 -10.73 5.94 14.06
C GLY A 102 -10.27 6.41 12.68
N TRP A 103 -10.47 7.70 12.38
CA TRP A 103 -9.98 8.32 11.14
C TRP A 103 -8.47 8.18 10.97
N SER A 104 -7.72 8.55 12.01
CA SER A 104 -6.26 8.49 12.00
C SER A 104 -5.75 7.06 11.86
N ARG A 105 -6.39 6.11 12.55
CA ARG A 105 -6.06 4.68 12.46
C ARG A 105 -6.25 4.14 11.05
N VAL A 106 -7.42 4.36 10.43
CA VAL A 106 -7.69 3.92 9.05
C VAL A 106 -6.69 4.55 8.09
N ARG A 107 -6.39 5.85 8.24
CA ARG A 107 -5.39 6.54 7.41
C ARG A 107 -4.01 5.88 7.52
N THR A 108 -3.46 5.80 8.72
CA THR A 108 -2.11 5.26 8.95
C THR A 108 -2.00 3.82 8.49
N TRP A 109 -2.97 2.95 8.83
CA TRP A 109 -2.95 1.56 8.39
C TRP A 109 -3.06 1.42 6.87
N THR A 110 -3.86 2.26 6.21
CA THR A 110 -3.94 2.25 4.74
C THR A 110 -2.62 2.72 4.11
N GLU A 111 -1.99 3.76 4.67
CA GLU A 111 -0.68 4.27 4.21
C GLU A 111 0.41 3.20 4.36
N ASP A 112 0.52 2.58 5.55
CA ASP A 112 1.48 1.51 5.83
C ASP A 112 1.28 0.30 4.92
N TRP A 113 0.00 -0.06 4.68
CA TRP A 113 -0.36 -1.14 3.78
C TRP A 113 0.03 -0.84 2.33
N CYS A 114 -0.29 0.36 1.84
CA CYS A 114 0.08 0.80 0.51
C CYS A 114 1.60 0.85 0.33
N ASN A 115 2.35 1.23 1.36
CA ASN A 115 3.82 1.24 1.32
C ASN A 115 4.39 -0.18 1.25
N THR A 116 3.84 -1.11 2.03
CA THR A 116 4.24 -2.53 2.00
C THR A 116 4.00 -3.13 0.61
N LEU A 117 2.83 -2.86 0.03
CA LEU A 117 2.46 -3.22 -1.33
C LEU A 117 3.43 -2.71 -2.40
N LEU A 118 3.70 -1.41 -2.39
CA LEU A 118 4.59 -0.78 -3.37
C LEU A 118 6.03 -1.28 -3.23
N ASN A 119 6.47 -1.54 -2.00
CA ASN A 119 7.77 -2.14 -1.76
C ASN A 119 7.83 -3.55 -2.36
N HIS A 120 6.81 -4.39 -2.16
CA HIS A 120 6.74 -5.70 -2.79
C HIS A 120 6.75 -5.63 -4.32
N GLN A 121 5.99 -4.71 -4.92
CA GLN A 121 5.99 -4.48 -6.36
C GLN A 121 7.39 -4.14 -6.88
N SER A 122 8.06 -3.20 -6.22
CA SER A 122 9.42 -2.80 -6.58
C SER A 122 10.42 -3.96 -6.45
N GLN A 123 10.31 -4.80 -5.42
CA GLN A 123 11.18 -5.98 -5.30
C GLN A 123 10.96 -6.97 -6.45
N LEU A 124 9.70 -7.20 -6.87
CA LEU A 124 9.39 -8.06 -8.01
C LEU A 124 9.92 -7.48 -9.32
N GLU A 125 9.78 -6.17 -9.54
CA GLU A 125 10.32 -5.50 -10.73
C GLU A 125 11.85 -5.64 -10.83
N ILE A 126 12.56 -5.41 -9.71
CA ILE A 126 14.03 -5.55 -9.69
C ILE A 126 14.44 -7.00 -9.91
N PHE A 127 13.72 -7.96 -9.30
CA PHE A 127 13.95 -9.39 -9.51
C PHE A 127 13.79 -9.75 -10.98
N ASP A 128 12.71 -9.31 -11.62
CA ASP A 128 12.41 -9.58 -13.03
C ASP A 128 13.43 -8.93 -13.98
N GLU A 129 13.86 -7.71 -13.68
CA GLU A 129 14.92 -7.03 -14.44
C GLU A 129 16.25 -7.81 -14.36
N ASN A 130 16.64 -8.26 -13.17
CA ASN A 130 17.86 -9.03 -12.99
C ASN A 130 17.80 -10.38 -13.71
N VAL A 131 16.68 -11.11 -13.59
CA VAL A 131 16.47 -12.37 -14.30
C VAL A 131 16.54 -12.15 -15.81
N ALA A 132 15.83 -11.16 -16.35
CA ALA A 132 15.84 -10.85 -17.78
C ALA A 132 17.25 -10.50 -18.29
N HIS A 133 18.02 -9.76 -17.50
CA HIS A 133 19.41 -9.44 -17.82
C HIS A 133 20.28 -10.69 -17.88
N ILE A 134 20.21 -11.55 -16.85
CA ILE A 134 20.98 -12.80 -16.79
C ILE A 134 20.62 -13.71 -17.96
N SER A 135 19.33 -13.91 -18.23
CA SER A 135 18.87 -14.72 -19.37
C SER A 135 19.36 -14.17 -20.71
N THR A 136 19.33 -12.84 -20.89
CA THR A 136 19.83 -12.19 -22.11
C THR A 136 21.33 -12.38 -22.26
N TRP A 137 22.11 -12.19 -21.19
CA TRP A 137 23.55 -12.39 -21.21
C TRP A 137 23.91 -13.85 -21.51
N LEU A 138 23.24 -14.82 -20.88
CA LEU A 138 23.46 -16.25 -21.13
C LEU A 138 23.23 -16.60 -22.60
N TYR A 139 22.12 -16.14 -23.19
CA TYR A 139 21.82 -16.35 -24.59
C TYR A 139 22.89 -15.75 -25.52
N GLN A 140 23.34 -14.53 -25.23
CA GLN A 140 24.39 -13.87 -26.02
C GLN A 140 25.74 -14.57 -25.88
N ALA A 141 26.12 -14.98 -24.67
CA ALA A 141 27.36 -15.68 -24.38
C ALA A 141 27.41 -17.04 -25.10
N GLU A 142 26.32 -17.80 -25.07
CA GLU A 142 26.19 -19.08 -25.78
C GLU A 142 26.35 -18.90 -27.29
N ALA A 143 25.61 -17.96 -27.90
CA ALA A 143 25.71 -17.67 -29.32
C ALA A 143 27.14 -17.23 -29.73
N LEU A 144 27.79 -16.42 -28.91
CA LEU A 144 29.17 -15.98 -29.15
C LEU A 144 30.15 -17.15 -29.07
N LEU A 145 29.99 -18.05 -28.11
CA LEU A 145 30.83 -19.24 -27.95
C LEU A 145 30.70 -20.17 -29.17
N ASP A 146 29.48 -20.39 -29.66
CA ASP A 146 29.21 -21.17 -30.88
C ASP A 146 29.88 -20.54 -32.12
N GLU A 147 29.77 -19.22 -32.28
CA GLU A 147 30.37 -18.52 -33.41
C GLU A 147 31.90 -18.58 -33.43
N ILE A 148 32.54 -18.49 -32.27
CA ILE A 148 34.00 -18.44 -32.19
C ILE A 148 34.65 -19.82 -32.33
N GLU A 149 33.89 -20.92 -32.23
CA GLU A 149 34.42 -22.28 -32.27
C GLU A 149 35.28 -22.54 -33.52
N LYS A 150 34.90 -21.94 -34.66
CA LYS A 150 35.60 -22.06 -35.95
C LYS A 150 36.61 -20.94 -36.24
N LYS A 151 36.80 -19.99 -35.31
CA LYS A 151 37.67 -18.81 -35.48
C LYS A 151 39.13 -19.09 -35.00
N PRO A 152 40.12 -18.28 -35.42
CA PRO A 152 41.50 -18.40 -34.97
C PRO A 152 41.66 -18.23 -33.45
N VAL A 153 42.70 -18.83 -32.88
CA VAL A 153 42.99 -18.83 -31.42
C VAL A 153 43.00 -17.42 -30.83
N SER A 154 43.61 -16.45 -31.50
CA SER A 154 43.68 -15.06 -31.02
C SER A 154 42.30 -14.42 -30.81
N LYS A 155 41.32 -14.72 -31.68
CA LYS A 155 39.94 -14.23 -31.56
C LYS A 155 39.14 -14.96 -30.48
N LYS A 156 39.45 -16.24 -30.26
CA LYS A 156 38.90 -17.01 -29.14
C LYS A 156 39.38 -16.44 -27.80
N GLU A 157 40.68 -16.18 -27.66
CA GLU A 157 41.26 -15.59 -26.45
C GLU A 157 40.69 -14.22 -26.12
N GLU A 158 40.50 -13.36 -27.13
CA GLU A 158 39.86 -12.04 -26.96
C GLU A 158 38.42 -12.18 -26.45
N THR A 159 37.65 -13.12 -27.02
CA THR A 159 36.26 -13.35 -26.63
C THR A 159 36.14 -13.94 -25.23
N VAL A 160 37.00 -14.90 -24.88
CA VAL A 160 37.03 -15.50 -23.54
C VAL A 160 37.36 -14.44 -22.49
N LYS A 161 38.37 -13.59 -22.72
CA LYS A 161 38.69 -12.50 -21.79
C LYS A 161 37.52 -11.54 -21.57
N ARG A 162 36.80 -11.19 -22.63
CA ARG A 162 35.60 -10.36 -22.52
C ARG A 162 34.51 -11.05 -21.69
N LEU A 163 34.17 -12.30 -22.03
CA LEU A 163 33.15 -13.07 -21.31
C LEU A 163 33.51 -13.28 -19.84
N THR A 164 34.79 -13.48 -19.51
CA THR A 164 35.25 -13.57 -18.11
C THR A 164 34.99 -12.27 -17.35
N SER A 165 35.27 -11.11 -17.97
CA SER A 165 34.98 -9.82 -17.34
C SER A 165 33.48 -9.59 -17.13
N GLU A 166 32.65 -9.97 -18.09
CA GLU A 166 31.19 -9.84 -17.97
C GLU A 166 30.61 -10.84 -16.95
N LEU A 167 31.21 -12.03 -16.84
CA LEU A 167 30.79 -13.05 -15.88
C LEU A 167 30.93 -12.57 -14.42
N ASP A 168 31.95 -11.77 -14.10
CA ASP A 168 32.11 -11.19 -12.76
C ASP A 168 30.92 -10.27 -12.41
N ASP A 169 30.51 -9.40 -13.34
CA ASP A 169 29.35 -8.50 -13.16
C ASP A 169 28.03 -9.28 -13.09
N VAL A 170 27.86 -10.31 -13.91
CA VAL A 170 26.67 -11.17 -13.91
C VAL A 170 26.58 -12.01 -12.64
N SER A 171 27.72 -12.44 -12.08
CA SER A 171 27.75 -13.19 -10.81
C SER A 171 27.18 -12.38 -9.66
N LEU A 172 27.49 -11.08 -9.59
CA LEU A 172 26.89 -10.18 -8.59
C LEU A 172 25.37 -10.07 -8.76
N ARG A 173 24.87 -10.06 -9.99
CA ARG A 173 23.42 -10.06 -10.25
C ARG A 173 22.76 -11.37 -9.87
N VAL A 174 23.41 -12.51 -10.10
CA VAL A 174 22.93 -13.83 -9.66
C VAL A 174 22.80 -13.89 -8.14
N ASP A 175 23.78 -13.35 -7.41
CA ASP A 175 23.71 -13.25 -5.95
C ASP A 175 22.55 -12.34 -5.51
N ASN A 176 22.33 -11.21 -6.18
CA ASN A 176 21.17 -10.35 -5.93
C ASN A 176 19.83 -11.06 -6.18
N VAL A 177 19.69 -11.78 -7.31
CA VAL A 177 18.50 -12.60 -7.60
C VAL A 177 18.26 -13.63 -6.50
N ARG A 178 19.32 -14.27 -5.99
CA ARG A 178 19.22 -15.25 -4.89
C ARG A 178 18.73 -14.57 -3.60
N ASP A 179 19.31 -13.44 -3.23
CA ASP A 179 18.92 -12.70 -2.02
C ASP A 179 17.48 -12.17 -2.11
N GLN A 180 17.10 -11.62 -3.27
CA GLN A 180 15.73 -11.15 -3.53
C GLN A 180 14.72 -12.29 -3.54
N ALA A 181 15.06 -13.44 -4.14
CA ALA A 181 14.22 -14.62 -4.08
C ALA A 181 13.97 -15.06 -2.64
N ILE A 182 15.01 -15.06 -1.79
CA ILE A 182 14.86 -15.38 -0.36
C ILE A 182 13.91 -14.39 0.32
N ILE A 183 14.04 -13.09 0.07
CA ILE A 183 13.16 -12.06 0.65
C ILE A 183 11.71 -12.24 0.18
N LEU A 184 11.50 -12.44 -1.14
CA LEU A 184 10.18 -12.60 -1.75
C LEU A 184 9.50 -13.91 -1.31
N MET A 185 10.26 -15.01 -1.21
CA MET A 185 9.74 -16.33 -0.81
C MET A 185 9.56 -16.47 0.71
N ASN A 186 10.25 -15.67 1.53
CA ASN A 186 10.06 -15.63 2.99
C ASN A 186 9.07 -14.53 3.42
N GLY A 187 8.64 -13.66 2.51
CA GLY A 187 7.50 -12.76 2.72
C GLY A 187 6.23 -13.57 3.03
N ARG A 188 5.28 -12.99 3.76
CA ARG A 188 4.04 -13.70 4.11
C ARG A 188 3.27 -14.07 2.84
N GLY A 189 3.16 -15.38 2.55
CA GLY A 189 2.20 -15.94 1.59
C GLY A 189 2.82 -16.85 0.52
N VAL A 190 2.03 -17.82 0.07
CA VAL A 190 2.40 -18.88 -0.90
C VAL A 190 2.49 -18.35 -2.34
N SER A 191 1.87 -17.20 -2.64
CA SER A 191 1.72 -16.69 -4.00
C SER A 191 2.98 -16.01 -4.57
N CYS A 192 3.85 -15.41 -3.74
CA CYS A 192 5.17 -14.94 -4.22
C CYS A 192 6.06 -16.10 -4.71
N ARG A 193 5.92 -17.27 -4.08
CA ARG A 193 6.67 -18.46 -4.46
C ARG A 193 6.29 -18.93 -5.87
N GLU A 194 5.02 -18.88 -6.24
CA GLU A 194 4.54 -19.26 -7.58
C GLU A 194 5.07 -18.32 -8.69
N LEU A 195 5.37 -17.06 -8.37
CA LEU A 195 5.94 -16.10 -9.32
C LEU A 195 7.46 -16.21 -9.44
N VAL A 196 8.14 -16.62 -8.36
CA VAL A 196 9.61 -16.67 -8.25
C VAL A 196 10.16 -18.05 -8.65
N GLU A 197 9.59 -19.16 -8.15
CA GLU A 197 10.11 -20.52 -8.37
C GLU A 197 10.29 -20.90 -9.85
N PRO A 198 9.34 -20.61 -10.77
CA PRO A 198 9.50 -20.94 -12.18
C PRO A 198 10.68 -20.21 -12.85
N LYS A 199 11.09 -19.07 -12.31
CA LYS A 199 12.18 -18.23 -12.85
C LYS A 199 13.56 -18.64 -12.33
N LEU A 200 13.61 -19.52 -11.32
CA LEU A 200 14.84 -20.07 -10.75
C LEU A 200 15.18 -21.48 -11.27
N SER A 201 14.31 -22.03 -12.13
CA SER A 201 14.41 -23.37 -12.72
C SER A 201 15.30 -23.36 -13.95
#